data_AF-A0A838HKD6-F1
#
_entry.id   AF-A0A838HKD6-F1
#
_cell.length_a   1.000
_cell.length_b   1.000
_cell.length_c   1.000
_cell.angle_alpha   90.00
_cell.angle_beta   90.00
_cell.angle_gamma   90.00
#
_symmetry.space_group_name_H-M   'P 1'
#
loop_
_entity.id
_entity.type
_entity.pdbx_description
1 polymer ?
#
loop_
_entity_poly.entity_id
_entity_poly.type
_entity_poly.pdbx_seq_one_letter_code
_entity_poly.pdbx_strand_id
1 'polypeptide(L)'
;MDKKHLVEVKGNADYQVLPSVSYPYARPAVVLLLERLSPQYREACGERLVVTSLTRPTSQQPANAHQLSVHPTGMAVDLRISQRAACRQWLESTLLSLEEKKLLDVTRERTPPHYHVAVFPEAYTAYVERQRAAEAEREEAAVAVKATPAKPAPAVPTPEPATEQPEEERSGTKGPLLAAVLLAGAMVTRSRRRR
;
A
#
# COMPACT_ATOMS: atom_id res chain seq x y z
N MET A 1 -21.52 8.74 10.54
CA MET A 1 -21.10 9.68 11.61
C MET A 1 -20.60 8.84 12.77
N ASP A 2 -19.31 8.50 12.78
CA ASP A 2 -18.73 7.71 13.88
C ASP A 2 -18.63 8.58 15.12
N LYS A 3 -19.47 8.23 16.10
CA LYS A 3 -19.45 8.80 17.45
C LYS A 3 -18.04 8.61 18.03
N LYS A 4 -17.59 9.61 18.80
CA LYS A 4 -16.32 9.68 19.55
C LYS A 4 -16.13 8.47 20.50
N HIS A 5 -15.90 7.29 19.95
CA HIS A 5 -15.57 6.10 20.73
C HIS A 5 -14.16 5.67 20.36
N LEU A 6 -13.37 5.42 21.40
CA LEU A 6 -12.06 4.79 21.26
C LEU A 6 -12.26 3.29 21.41
N VAL A 7 -11.45 2.52 20.71
CA VAL A 7 -11.38 1.06 20.80
C VAL A 7 -10.00 0.66 21.29
N GLU A 8 -9.95 -0.41 22.08
CA GLU A 8 -8.69 -0.97 22.57
C GLU A 8 -7.90 -1.60 21.41
N VAL A 9 -6.59 -1.36 21.39
CA VAL A 9 -5.64 -1.84 20.38
C VAL A 9 -4.68 -2.80 21.04
N LYS A 10 -4.87 -4.10 20.83
CA LYS A 10 -4.10 -5.17 21.51
C LYS A 10 -2.83 -5.61 20.77
N GLY A 11 -2.71 -5.30 19.47
CA GLY A 11 -1.72 -5.94 18.60
C GLY A 11 -2.21 -7.28 18.05
N ASN A 12 -1.48 -7.84 17.09
CA ASN A 12 -1.76 -9.13 16.45
C ASN A 12 -0.47 -9.76 15.87
N ALA A 13 -0.58 -10.72 14.95
CA ALA A 13 0.56 -11.37 14.32
C ALA A 13 1.47 -10.40 13.52
N ASP A 14 0.94 -9.27 13.06
CA ASP A 14 1.58 -8.36 12.12
C ASP A 14 2.04 -7.04 12.75
N TYR A 15 1.45 -6.65 13.90
CA TYR A 15 1.92 -5.52 14.70
C TYR A 15 1.88 -5.78 16.20
N GLN A 16 2.69 -5.05 16.96
CA GLN A 16 2.66 -5.03 18.42
C GLN A 16 2.45 -3.61 18.94
N VAL A 17 1.76 -3.51 20.07
CA VAL A 17 1.74 -2.32 20.91
C VAL A 17 2.78 -2.52 22.02
N LEU A 18 3.68 -1.55 22.21
CA LEU A 18 4.69 -1.67 23.26
C LEU A 18 4.03 -1.74 24.64
N PRO A 19 4.54 -2.58 25.58
CA PRO A 19 4.01 -2.66 26.94
C PRO A 19 4.01 -1.32 27.70
N SER A 20 4.86 -0.38 27.29
CA SER A 20 4.94 0.98 27.85
C SER A 20 3.79 1.90 27.40
N VAL A 21 2.94 1.49 26.46
CA VAL A 21 1.78 2.27 26.02
C VAL A 21 0.65 2.11 27.03
N SER A 22 0.50 3.09 27.93
CA SER A 22 -0.47 3.03 29.03
C SER A 22 -1.93 3.19 28.59
N TYR A 23 -2.16 3.79 27.43
CA TYR A 23 -3.48 4.05 26.87
C TYR A 23 -3.58 3.46 25.46
N PRO A 24 -3.72 2.13 25.35
CA PRO A 24 -3.75 1.44 24.07
C PRO A 24 -5.12 1.58 23.41
N TYR A 25 -5.58 2.81 23.20
CA TYR A 25 -6.89 3.12 22.66
C TYR A 25 -6.74 4.05 21.46
N ALA A 26 -7.57 3.88 20.43
CA ALA A 26 -7.59 4.75 19.27
C ALA A 26 -8.97 4.81 18.63
N ARG A 27 -9.21 5.76 17.72
CA ARG A 27 -10.42 5.75 16.90
C ARG A 27 -10.39 4.56 15.92
N PRO A 28 -11.55 4.04 15.48
CA PRO A 28 -11.61 2.91 14.54
C PRO A 28 -10.78 3.09 13.26
N ALA A 29 -10.69 4.30 12.71
CA ALA A 29 -9.88 4.55 11.51
C ALA A 29 -8.37 4.31 11.72
N VAL A 30 -7.85 4.56 12.92
CA VAL A 30 -6.45 4.25 13.26
C VAL A 30 -6.25 2.73 13.33
N VAL A 31 -7.22 2.00 13.90
CA VAL A 31 -7.17 0.53 13.91
C VAL A 31 -7.24 -0.02 12.50
N LEU A 32 -8.13 0.51 11.66
CA LEU A 32 -8.22 0.14 10.25
C LEU A 32 -6.90 0.38 9.50
N LEU A 33 -6.22 1.51 9.77
CA LEU A 33 -4.89 1.77 9.22
C LEU A 33 -3.89 0.71 9.68
N LEU A 34 -3.81 0.41 10.98
CA LEU A 34 -2.87 -0.57 11.52
C LEU A 34 -3.10 -1.96 10.96
N GLU A 35 -4.36 -2.40 10.87
CA GLU A 35 -4.73 -3.72 10.36
C GLU A 35 -4.46 -3.88 8.86
N ARG A 36 -4.52 -2.79 8.08
CA ARG A 36 -4.16 -2.82 6.65
C ARG A 36 -2.66 -2.65 6.41
N LEU A 37 -2.01 -1.74 7.13
CA LEU A 37 -0.59 -1.41 6.93
C LEU A 37 0.33 -2.51 7.44
N SER A 38 0.02 -3.11 8.59
CA SER A 38 0.94 -4.03 9.26
C SER A 38 1.19 -5.35 8.51
N PRO A 39 0.22 -6.00 7.85
CA PRO A 39 0.50 -7.19 7.06
C PRO A 39 1.38 -6.87 5.85
N GLN A 40 1.13 -5.75 5.17
CA GLN A 40 1.94 -5.26 4.05
C GLN A 40 3.37 -4.95 4.50
N TYR A 41 3.52 -4.30 5.66
CA TYR A 41 4.83 -4.04 6.26
C TYR A 41 5.55 -5.35 6.56
N ARG A 42 4.87 -6.32 7.18
CA ARG A 42 5.47 -7.61 7.53
C ARG A 42 5.80 -8.46 6.30
N GLU A 43 5.03 -8.38 5.24
CA GLU A 43 5.34 -9.03 3.96
C GLU A 43 6.59 -8.42 3.32
N ALA A 44 6.65 -7.08 3.23
CA ALA A 44 7.78 -6.38 2.64
C ALA A 44 9.07 -6.50 3.46
N CYS A 45 8.94 -6.57 4.79
CA CYS A 45 10.06 -6.45 5.70
C CYS A 45 10.41 -7.78 6.39
N GLY A 46 9.44 -8.59 6.78
CA GLY A 46 9.60 -9.72 7.70
C GLY A 46 9.67 -9.31 9.18
N GLU A 47 9.35 -8.06 9.51
CA GLU A 47 9.25 -7.53 10.88
C GLU A 47 7.80 -7.17 11.20
N ARG A 48 7.41 -7.24 12.48
CA ARG A 48 6.14 -6.66 12.94
C ARG A 48 6.25 -5.14 12.98
N LEU A 49 5.17 -4.46 12.61
CA LEU A 49 5.03 -3.03 12.86
C LEU A 49 4.96 -2.80 14.38
N VAL A 50 5.60 -1.75 14.89
CA VAL A 50 5.68 -1.49 16.34
C VAL A 50 5.05 -0.14 16.66
N VAL A 51 3.95 -0.18 17.40
CA VAL A 51 3.24 0.98 17.91
C VAL A 51 3.87 1.41 19.24
N THR A 52 4.34 2.66 19.30
CA THR A 52 5.04 3.22 20.45
C THR A 52 4.20 4.18 21.28
N SER A 53 3.07 4.65 20.74
CA SER A 53 2.10 5.52 21.42
C SER A 53 0.76 5.51 20.66
N LEU A 54 -0.35 5.72 21.37
CA LEU A 54 -1.71 5.84 20.84
C LEU A 54 -2.40 7.03 21.51
N THR A 55 -3.64 6.90 21.98
CA THR A 55 -4.30 7.97 22.73
C THR A 55 -3.44 8.38 23.92
N ARG A 56 -3.29 9.68 24.16
CA ARG A 56 -2.63 10.22 25.35
C ARG A 56 -3.55 11.24 26.01
N PRO A 57 -4.06 11.00 27.23
CA PRO A 57 -4.92 11.96 27.92
C PRO A 57 -4.26 13.33 28.06
N THR A 58 -5.05 14.40 28.05
CA THR A 58 -4.53 15.77 28.24
C THR A 58 -3.86 15.94 29.60
N SER A 59 -4.31 15.23 30.62
CA SER A 59 -3.72 15.22 31.97
C SER A 59 -2.39 14.46 32.08
N GLN A 60 -1.93 13.81 31.01
CA GLN A 60 -0.71 12.99 31.01
C GLN A 60 0.19 13.29 29.80
N GLN A 61 0.14 14.53 29.32
CA GLN A 61 1.03 15.00 28.27
C GLN A 61 2.46 15.16 28.81
N PRO A 62 3.49 14.73 28.07
CA PRO A 62 4.89 14.94 28.47
C PRO A 62 5.22 16.43 28.43
N ALA A 63 6.30 16.83 29.11
CA ALA A 63 6.70 18.24 29.21
C ALA A 63 6.97 18.89 27.84
N ASN A 64 7.32 18.10 26.82
CA ASN A 64 7.55 18.54 25.45
C ASN A 64 6.31 18.39 24.54
N ALA A 65 5.12 18.14 25.09
CA ALA A 65 3.90 18.06 24.30
C ALA A 65 3.47 19.43 23.77
N HIS A 66 2.90 19.43 22.57
CA HIS A 66 2.31 20.61 21.96
C HIS A 66 0.80 20.69 22.25
N GLN A 67 0.26 21.90 22.39
CA GLN A 67 -1.19 22.11 22.60
C GLN A 67 -2.04 21.60 21.43
N LEU A 68 -1.45 21.56 20.23
CA LEU A 68 -2.08 21.04 19.02
C LEU A 68 -1.91 19.53 18.84
N SER A 69 -1.45 18.80 19.86
CA SER A 69 -1.33 17.35 19.79
C SER A 69 -2.68 16.72 19.49
N VAL A 70 -2.70 15.79 18.53
CA VAL A 70 -3.88 15.02 18.16
C VAL A 70 -3.96 13.68 18.90
N HIS A 71 -2.97 13.32 19.73
CA HIS A 71 -3.06 12.12 20.55
C HIS A 71 -4.29 12.09 21.48
N PRO A 72 -4.69 13.18 22.14
CA PRO A 72 -5.90 13.17 22.99
C PRO A 72 -7.19 12.83 22.23
N THR A 73 -7.24 13.02 20.91
CA THR A 73 -8.43 12.71 20.10
C THR A 73 -8.50 11.24 19.69
N GLY A 74 -7.42 10.48 19.90
CA GLY A 74 -7.27 9.10 19.44
C GLY A 74 -7.11 8.96 17.93
N MET A 75 -6.78 10.04 17.23
CA MET A 75 -6.53 10.04 15.77
C MET A 75 -5.06 9.85 15.41
N ALA A 76 -4.16 9.87 16.41
CA ALA A 76 -2.73 9.69 16.20
C ALA A 76 -2.23 8.32 16.65
N VAL A 77 -1.20 7.85 15.96
CA VAL A 77 -0.39 6.68 16.32
C VAL A 77 1.08 7.00 16.09
N ASP A 78 1.92 6.63 17.06
CA ASP A 78 3.36 6.70 16.89
C ASP A 78 3.91 5.32 16.49
N LEU A 79 4.75 5.29 15.47
CA LEU A 79 5.37 4.09 14.94
C LEU A 79 6.89 4.11 15.12
N ARG A 80 7.45 2.99 15.57
CA ARG A 80 8.90 2.82 15.69
C ARG A 80 9.59 2.96 14.33
N ILE A 81 10.71 3.66 14.30
CA ILE A 81 11.62 3.66 13.15
C ILE A 81 12.44 2.35 13.15
N SER A 82 12.34 1.54 12.09
CA SER A 82 13.12 0.30 11.97
C SER A 82 14.62 0.59 11.83
N GLN A 83 15.46 -0.30 12.35
CA GLN A 83 16.92 -0.21 12.16
C GLN A 83 17.35 -0.64 10.76
N ARG A 84 16.52 -1.40 10.02
CA ARG A 84 16.80 -1.79 8.64
C ARG A 84 16.41 -0.70 7.65
N ALA A 85 17.36 -0.28 6.81
CA ALA A 85 17.18 0.81 5.85
C ALA A 85 16.04 0.54 4.85
N ALA A 86 15.99 -0.67 4.28
CA ALA A 86 14.94 -1.05 3.34
C ALA A 86 13.54 -0.94 3.96
N CYS A 87 13.39 -1.30 5.23
CA CYS A 87 12.10 -1.28 5.92
C CYS A 87 11.67 0.14 6.29
N ARG A 88 12.62 1.00 6.66
CA ARG A 88 12.35 2.43 6.80
C ARG A 88 11.91 3.04 5.48
N GLN A 89 12.65 2.81 4.41
CA GLN A 89 12.32 3.35 3.08
C GLN A 89 10.96 2.89 2.61
N TRP A 90 10.64 1.61 2.79
CA TRP A 90 9.32 1.07 2.45
C TRP A 90 8.22 1.80 3.24
N LEU A 91 8.36 1.87 4.57
CA LEU A 91 7.34 2.51 5.42
C LEU A 91 7.21 4.01 5.13
N GLU A 92 8.32 4.73 4.98
CA GLU A 92 8.32 6.16 4.63
C GLU A 92 7.64 6.39 3.28
N SER A 93 7.96 5.60 2.25
CA SER A 93 7.33 5.71 0.93
C SER A 93 5.82 5.43 0.99
N THR A 94 5.40 4.40 1.72
CA THR A 94 3.98 4.09 1.91
C THR A 94 3.26 5.22 2.63
N LEU A 95 3.81 5.72 3.74
CA LEU A 95 3.21 6.80 4.52
C LEU A 95 3.09 8.10 3.71
N LEU A 96 4.16 8.51 3.01
CA LEU A 96 4.15 9.67 2.13
C LEU A 96 3.10 9.54 1.02
N SER A 97 2.95 8.35 0.43
CA SER A 97 1.94 8.14 -0.63
C SER A 97 0.50 8.28 -0.12
N LEU A 98 0.25 8.06 1.16
CA LEU A 98 -1.07 8.23 1.80
C LEU A 98 -1.28 9.69 2.24
N GLU A 99 -0.22 10.36 2.68
CA GLU A 99 -0.21 11.78 3.00
C GLU A 99 -0.44 12.67 1.78
N GLU A 100 0.18 12.35 0.64
CA GLU A 100 -0.06 13.03 -0.65
C GLU A 100 -1.54 13.01 -1.05
N LYS A 101 -2.24 11.92 -0.71
CA LYS A 101 -3.68 11.74 -0.95
C LYS A 101 -4.56 12.41 0.12
N LYS A 102 -3.97 13.17 1.05
CA LYS A 102 -4.66 13.82 2.18
C LYS A 102 -5.46 12.82 3.01
N LEU A 103 -4.85 11.67 3.30
CA LEU A 103 -5.43 10.65 4.17
C LEU A 103 -4.77 10.62 5.54
N LEU A 104 -3.49 11.01 5.59
CA LEU A 104 -2.65 11.09 6.77
C LEU A 104 -1.94 12.46 6.80
N ASP A 105 -1.42 12.81 7.97
CA ASP A 105 -0.36 13.81 8.18
C ASP A 105 0.75 13.12 8.98
N VAL A 106 1.98 13.14 8.45
CA VAL A 106 3.08 12.30 8.92
C VAL A 106 4.30 13.16 9.24
N THR A 107 4.72 13.09 10.51
CA THR A 107 5.95 13.74 10.97
C THR A 107 6.96 12.71 11.42
N ARG A 108 8.20 12.81 10.93
CA ARG A 108 9.32 12.02 11.47
C ARG A 108 9.96 12.80 12.63
N GLU A 109 9.62 12.38 13.84
CA GLU A 109 10.14 12.98 15.06
C GLU A 109 11.58 12.54 15.35
N ARG A 110 12.36 13.45 15.92
CA ARG A 110 13.78 13.22 16.22
C ARG A 110 14.02 12.77 17.67
N THR A 111 13.20 13.24 18.62
CA THR A 111 13.46 13.03 20.05
C THR A 111 12.15 12.80 20.84
N PRO A 112 11.84 11.54 21.22
CA PRO A 112 12.50 10.30 20.77
C PRO A 112 12.24 10.02 19.28
N PRO A 113 13.09 9.24 18.57
CA PRO A 113 12.87 8.93 17.16
C PRO A 113 11.64 8.02 16.92
N HIS A 114 10.63 8.54 16.23
CA HIS A 114 9.43 7.81 15.79
C HIS A 114 8.76 8.50 14.60
N TYR A 115 7.81 7.83 13.94
CA TYR A 115 6.87 8.49 13.04
C TYR A 115 5.61 8.82 13.82
N HIS A 116 5.25 10.10 13.93
CA HIS A 116 3.94 10.53 14.38
C HIS A 116 3.01 10.55 13.18
N VAL A 117 1.93 9.76 13.22
CA VAL A 117 0.96 9.63 12.13
C VAL A 117 -0.41 10.05 12.64
N ALA A 118 -0.93 11.17 12.11
CA ALA A 118 -2.31 11.58 12.32
C ALA A 118 -3.18 11.07 11.16
N VAL A 119 -4.23 10.32 11.48
CA VAL A 119 -5.16 9.76 10.49
C VAL A 119 -6.34 10.69 10.31
N PHE A 120 -6.69 11.06 9.08
CA PHE A 120 -7.93 11.77 8.75
C PHE A 120 -9.07 10.76 8.59
N PRO A 121 -9.93 10.56 9.60
CA PRO A 121 -10.69 9.31 9.74
C PRO A 121 -11.72 9.12 8.63
N GLU A 122 -12.44 10.18 8.28
CA GLU A 122 -13.45 10.16 7.23
C GLU A 122 -12.80 9.94 5.85
N ALA A 123 -11.67 10.61 5.59
CA ALA A 123 -10.94 10.48 4.33
C ALA A 123 -10.32 9.09 4.15
N TYR A 124 -9.66 8.57 5.20
CA TYR A 124 -9.00 7.27 5.16
C TYR A 124 -10.03 6.13 5.03
N THR A 125 -11.13 6.18 5.77
CA THR A 125 -12.19 5.17 5.69
C THR A 125 -12.79 5.12 4.29
N ALA A 126 -13.18 6.27 3.74
CA ALA A 126 -13.71 6.35 2.38
C ALA A 126 -12.70 5.88 1.31
N TYR A 127 -11.41 6.13 1.52
CA TYR A 127 -10.36 5.61 0.64
C TYR A 127 -10.31 4.07 0.66
N VAL A 128 -10.36 3.45 1.83
CA VAL A 128 -10.34 1.99 1.97
C VAL A 128 -11.59 1.36 1.35
N GLU A 129 -12.76 1.96 1.54
CA GLU A 129 -14.01 1.51 0.92
C GLU A 129 -13.92 1.51 -0.62
N ARG A 130 -13.40 2.60 -1.21
CA ARG A 130 -13.17 2.66 -2.66
C ARG A 130 -12.16 1.62 -3.15
N GLN A 131 -11.09 1.37 -2.40
CA GLN A 131 -10.12 0.32 -2.77
C GLN A 131 -10.78 -1.07 -2.76
N ARG A 132 -11.55 -1.40 -1.72
CA ARG A 132 -12.25 -2.68 -1.63
C ARG A 132 -13.29 -2.87 -2.73
N ALA A 133 -14.04 -1.82 -3.07
CA ALA A 133 -14.97 -1.87 -4.19
C ALA A 133 -14.24 -2.14 -5.52
N ALA A 134 -13.15 -1.42 -5.78
CA ALA A 134 -12.35 -1.63 -6.98
C ALA A 134 -11.68 -3.01 -7.04
N GLU A 135 -11.27 -3.56 -5.89
CA GLU A 135 -10.74 -4.94 -5.79
C GLU A 135 -11.83 -5.97 -6.13
N ALA A 136 -13.04 -5.81 -5.58
CA ALA A 136 -14.18 -6.69 -5.86
C ALA A 136 -14.59 -6.65 -7.34
N GLU A 137 -14.70 -5.46 -7.94
CA GLU A 137 -15.00 -5.29 -9.37
C GLU A 137 -13.95 -5.98 -10.26
N ARG A 138 -12.67 -5.91 -9.88
CA ARG A 138 -11.58 -6.59 -10.61
C ARG A 138 -11.68 -8.10 -10.48
N GLU A 139 -12.05 -8.62 -9.31
CA GLU A 139 -12.22 -10.05 -9.08
C GLU A 139 -13.41 -10.58 -9.88
N GLU A 140 -14.55 -9.90 -9.87
CA GLU A 140 -15.73 -10.24 -10.68
C GLU A 140 -15.41 -10.23 -12.17
N ALA A 141 -14.71 -9.20 -12.66
CA ALA A 141 -14.27 -9.13 -14.05
C ALA A 141 -13.31 -10.28 -14.41
N ALA A 142 -12.39 -10.65 -13.51
CA ALA A 142 -11.48 -11.77 -13.73
C ALA A 142 -12.21 -13.12 -13.78
N VAL A 143 -13.27 -13.31 -12.99
CA VAL A 143 -14.12 -14.51 -13.05
C VAL A 143 -14.91 -14.55 -14.36
N ALA A 144 -15.50 -13.43 -14.79
CA ALA A 144 -16.23 -13.35 -16.06
C ALA A 144 -15.35 -13.67 -17.27
N VAL A 145 -14.12 -13.16 -17.30
CA VAL A 145 -13.14 -13.48 -18.35
C VAL A 145 -12.80 -14.98 -18.37
N LYS A 146 -12.66 -15.63 -17.21
CA LYS A 146 -12.41 -17.08 -17.12
C LYS A 146 -13.62 -17.93 -17.50
N ALA A 147 -14.84 -17.43 -17.29
CA ALA A 147 -16.08 -18.15 -17.56
C ALA A 147 -16.58 -18.03 -19.01
N THR A 148 -16.02 -17.11 -19.80
CA THR A 148 -16.41 -16.95 -21.21
C THR A 148 -15.69 -18.02 -22.05
N PRO A 149 -16.40 -19.02 -22.62
CA PRO A 149 -15.77 -19.95 -23.54
C PRO A 149 -15.21 -19.18 -24.73
N ALA A 150 -13.99 -19.54 -25.16
CA ALA A 150 -13.38 -18.97 -26.35
C ALA A 150 -14.35 -19.13 -27.52
N LYS A 151 -14.85 -18.00 -28.04
CA LYS A 151 -15.59 -17.98 -29.29
C LYS A 151 -14.69 -18.63 -30.35
N PRO A 152 -15.12 -19.71 -31.03
CA PRO A 152 -14.30 -20.33 -32.06
C PRO A 152 -13.94 -19.25 -33.07
N ALA A 153 -12.65 -19.18 -33.41
CA ALA A 153 -12.15 -18.25 -34.41
C ALA A 153 -13.01 -18.40 -35.69
N PRO A 154 -13.43 -17.29 -36.33
CA PRO A 154 -14.03 -17.40 -37.64
C PRO A 154 -13.04 -18.16 -38.54
N ALA A 155 -13.52 -19.22 -39.19
CA ALA A 155 -12.74 -19.95 -40.17
C ALA A 155 -12.17 -18.93 -41.16
N VAL A 156 -10.84 -18.86 -41.22
CA VAL A 156 -10.14 -18.06 -42.24
C VAL A 156 -10.63 -18.59 -43.59
N PRO A 157 -11.28 -17.77 -44.43
CA PRO A 157 -11.58 -18.19 -45.78
C PRO A 157 -10.26 -18.43 -46.51
N THR A 158 -10.13 -19.62 -47.08
CA THR A 158 -9.01 -20.02 -47.93
C THR A 158 -8.79 -18.96 -49.00
N PRO A 159 -7.57 -18.40 -49.16
CA PRO A 159 -7.31 -17.50 -50.26
C PRO A 159 -7.42 -18.27 -51.59
N GLU A 160 -8.27 -17.79 -52.49
CA GLU A 160 -8.25 -18.16 -53.91
C GLU A 160 -6.85 -17.91 -54.50
N PRO A 161 -6.37 -18.76 -55.43
CA PRO A 161 -5.06 -18.57 -56.03
C PRO A 161 -5.06 -17.31 -56.90
N ALA A 162 -4.21 -16.35 -56.54
CA ALA A 162 -3.95 -15.15 -57.31
C ALA A 162 -3.12 -15.50 -58.56
N THR A 163 -3.62 -15.09 -59.71
CA THR A 163 -2.91 -15.06 -60.99
C THR A 163 -1.68 -14.17 -60.90
N GLU A 164 -0.52 -14.67 -61.35
CA GLU A 164 0.74 -13.92 -61.46
C GLU A 164 0.58 -12.66 -62.33
N GLN A 165 1.07 -11.53 -61.82
CA GLN A 165 1.49 -10.38 -62.63
C GLN A 165 2.92 -9.98 -62.24
N PRO A 166 3.70 -9.40 -63.17
CA PRO A 166 5.15 -9.36 -63.08
C PRO A 166 5.67 -8.27 -62.14
N GLU A 167 6.89 -8.52 -61.64
CA GLU A 167 7.71 -7.64 -60.81
C GLU A 167 7.92 -6.26 -61.46
N GLU A 168 7.59 -5.19 -60.73
CA GLU A 168 8.14 -3.86 -60.99
C GLU A 168 8.85 -3.34 -59.74
N GLU A 169 10.14 -3.12 -59.95
CA GLU A 169 11.17 -2.60 -59.07
C GLU A 169 10.83 -1.20 -58.51
N ARG A 170 10.91 -1.00 -57.19
CA ARG A 170 11.22 0.33 -56.62
C ARG A 170 11.68 0.31 -55.16
N SER A 171 12.98 0.58 -55.03
CA SER A 171 13.60 1.65 -54.22
C SER A 171 13.08 1.89 -52.80
N GLY A 172 13.97 1.64 -51.84
CA GLY A 172 13.69 1.72 -50.42
C GLY A 172 13.59 3.14 -49.85
N THR A 173 12.93 3.21 -48.70
CA THR A 173 13.14 4.26 -47.70
C THR A 173 12.86 3.67 -46.32
N LYS A 174 13.82 3.90 -45.40
CA LYS A 174 13.81 3.44 -44.01
C LYS A 174 12.86 4.31 -43.18
N GLY A 175 12.00 3.69 -42.39
CA GLY A 175 11.18 4.34 -41.36
C GLY A 175 11.19 3.50 -40.06
N PRO A 176 11.14 4.13 -38.87
CA PRO A 176 11.75 3.58 -37.66
C PRO A 176 10.90 2.56 -36.90
N LEU A 177 11.61 1.63 -36.26
CA LEU A 177 11.13 0.61 -35.33
C LEU A 177 10.47 1.24 -34.08
N LEU A 178 9.18 0.98 -33.89
CA LEU A 178 8.50 1.10 -32.59
C LEU A 178 8.78 -0.19 -31.80
N ALA A 179 9.74 -0.11 -30.88
CA ALA A 179 10.03 -1.19 -29.93
C ALA A 179 8.94 -1.22 -28.85
N ALA A 180 8.10 -2.26 -28.89
CA ALA A 180 7.27 -2.66 -27.77
C ALA A 180 8.16 -3.29 -26.70
N VAL A 181 8.24 -2.66 -25.51
CA VAL A 181 8.85 -3.26 -24.33
C VAL A 181 7.74 -3.91 -23.51
N LEU A 182 7.64 -5.23 -23.61
CA LEU A 182 6.91 -6.09 -22.69
C LEU A 182 7.91 -6.96 -21.92
N LEU A 183 7.66 -7.04 -20.61
CA LEU A 183 8.04 -8.11 -19.68
C LEU A 183 9.53 -8.30 -19.35
N ALA A 184 9.86 -8.21 -18.06
CA ALA A 184 10.02 -9.41 -17.24
C ALA A 184 10.46 -9.05 -15.81
N GLY A 185 9.71 -9.55 -14.83
CA GLY A 185 10.18 -9.64 -13.46
C GLY A 185 11.32 -10.65 -13.37
N ALA A 186 12.42 -10.25 -12.73
CA ALA A 186 13.48 -11.15 -12.36
C ALA A 186 13.29 -11.58 -10.90
N MET A 187 12.85 -12.82 -10.71
CA MET A 187 13.15 -13.59 -9.51
C MET A 187 14.67 -13.72 -9.40
N VAL A 188 15.27 -13.22 -8.32
CA VAL A 188 16.64 -13.60 -7.96
C VAL A 188 16.61 -14.61 -6.84
N THR A 189 17.06 -15.80 -7.21
CA THR A 189 17.29 -16.97 -6.38
C THR A 189 18.40 -16.74 -5.36
N ARG A 190 18.15 -17.30 -4.18
CA ARG A 190 19.03 -17.53 -3.03
C ARG A 190 20.42 -18.07 -3.43
N SER A 191 21.49 -17.51 -2.86
CA SER A 191 22.77 -18.21 -2.71
C SER A 191 23.37 -17.99 -1.32
N ARG A 192 23.63 -19.10 -0.63
CA ARG A 192 24.39 -19.20 0.61
C ARG A 192 25.89 -19.09 0.30
N ARG A 193 26.65 -18.38 1.15
CA ARG A 193 28.01 -18.74 1.65
C ARG A 193 28.31 -17.79 2.82
N ARG A 194 28.31 -18.27 4.07
CA ARG A 194 29.50 -18.71 4.84
C ARG A 194 30.70 -17.76 4.67
N ARG A 195 30.90 -16.83 5.60
CA ARG A 195 31.81 -16.92 6.75
C ARG A 195 31.48 -15.81 7.74
#